data_AF-A0AAW7QQ79-F1
#
_entry.id   AF-A0AAW7QQ79-F1
#
_cell.length_a   1.000
_cell.length_b   1.000
_cell.length_c   1.000
_cell.angle_alpha   90.00
_cell.angle_beta   90.00
_cell.angle_gamma   90.00
#
_symmetry.space_group_name_H-M   'P 1'
#
loop_
_entity.id
_entity.type
_entity.pdbx_description
1 polymer ?
#
loop_
_entity_poly.entity_id
_entity_poly.type
_entity_poly.pdbx_seq_one_letter_code
_entity_poly.pdbx_strand_id
1 'polypeptide(L)'
;MPASDLPIADLARCCGRERRAFSESSERSSPCCMELFRRAFAGYQDAWIHITEIFQPILRQWIQRVCMRFSDLIDENDKTEVTDNAWLKLRKGVTRQADLLQGDDLGKLLQYLKTCAEREMHSLLRKKFKEKKLKEYLWLADNTELPDRSSRSSDPEKSIALTQRLKEVLSEDELIVINCICIGGYPPQEILNLFPERFPNVDRIYQIRQNAIRRLRNDPVIRDIAGLSDQSDHRRSAIEEDKHRRQKPQGPESLKIELETDPETRRGRLMDMDTPCTLDEETLLNYAAGLLSAEQRLVVEANPDCVRKAQVLAAEIAAIEASLYRLHCPDVDSLHAYYHRELEATQHLVIHRHVETCRFCQEELELLRIMDETPLIEPSPLTRVRQIVEAILQPALALQLRGQALIYAASEVLLTLNTRRTTQGIPRWTIVGELRMPDGSPPDQPIEQVLAMRDDEESITAELEEDGTFILRDLAPGTYRITVCTPEKEIVIRSLKIGID
;
A
#
# COMPACT_ATOMS: atom_id res chain seq x y z
N MET A 1 -5.23 40.67 -6.41
CA MET A 1 -6.65 40.32 -6.21
C MET A 1 -6.72 39.25 -5.14
N PRO A 2 -7.72 39.25 -4.24
CA PRO A 2 -7.87 38.18 -3.26
C PRO A 2 -8.22 36.87 -3.97
N ALA A 3 -7.75 35.74 -3.42
CA ALA A 3 -7.99 34.41 -4.02
C ALA A 3 -9.49 34.08 -4.16
N SER A 4 -10.33 34.66 -3.28
CA SER A 4 -11.79 34.52 -3.29
C SER A 4 -12.46 34.90 -4.60
N ASP A 5 -11.86 35.77 -5.40
CA ASP A 5 -12.49 36.36 -6.59
C ASP A 5 -12.00 35.72 -7.90
N LEU A 6 -11.05 34.79 -7.82
CA LEU A 6 -10.47 34.15 -9.00
C LEU A 6 -11.42 33.07 -9.58
N PRO A 7 -11.50 32.91 -10.92
CA PRO A 7 -12.12 31.76 -11.54
C PRO A 7 -11.46 30.44 -11.12
N ILE A 8 -12.21 29.32 -11.15
CA ILE A 8 -11.71 28.00 -10.71
C ILE A 8 -10.44 27.57 -11.48
N ALA A 9 -10.38 27.82 -12.79
CA ALA A 9 -9.21 27.49 -13.62
C ALA A 9 -7.95 28.28 -13.23
N ASP A 10 -8.12 29.55 -12.84
CA ASP A 10 -7.01 30.40 -12.40
C ASP A 10 -6.56 30.04 -10.97
N LEU A 11 -7.51 29.66 -10.10
CA LEU A 11 -7.21 29.07 -8.79
C LEU A 11 -6.41 27.76 -8.92
N ALA A 12 -6.78 26.87 -9.83
CA ALA A 12 -6.06 25.63 -10.06
C ALA A 12 -4.60 25.90 -10.50
N ARG A 13 -4.39 26.84 -11.41
CA ARG A 13 -3.05 27.26 -11.85
C ARG A 13 -2.24 27.91 -10.73
N CYS A 14 -2.89 28.75 -9.92
CA CYS A 14 -2.27 29.36 -8.75
C CYS A 14 -1.88 28.32 -7.71
N CYS A 15 -2.77 27.38 -7.38
CA CYS A 15 -2.50 26.29 -6.45
C CYS A 15 -1.33 25.41 -6.93
N GLY A 16 -1.22 25.14 -8.24
CA GLY A 16 -0.06 24.45 -8.80
C GLY A 16 1.27 25.18 -8.61
N ARG A 17 1.28 26.52 -8.49
CA ARG A 17 2.48 27.30 -8.14
C ARG A 17 2.75 27.27 -6.63
N GLU A 18 1.73 27.50 -5.81
CA GLU A 18 1.85 27.45 -4.35
C GLU A 18 2.35 26.09 -3.86
N ARG A 19 1.87 24.99 -4.46
CA ARG A 19 2.36 23.64 -4.16
C ARG A 19 3.85 23.47 -4.46
N ARG A 20 4.34 24.02 -5.58
CA ARG A 20 5.76 23.97 -5.93
C ARG A 20 6.59 24.75 -4.90
N ALA A 21 6.14 25.94 -4.55
CA ALA A 21 6.75 26.73 -3.47
C ALA A 21 6.75 25.97 -2.13
N PHE A 22 5.64 25.34 -1.73
CA PHE A 22 5.56 24.50 -0.52
C PHE A 22 6.63 23.40 -0.53
N SER A 23 6.88 22.77 -1.69
CA SER A 23 7.88 21.72 -1.83
C SER A 23 9.34 22.22 -1.71
N GLU A 24 9.59 23.48 -2.07
CA GLU A 24 10.93 24.09 -2.11
C GLU A 24 11.28 24.85 -0.82
N SER A 25 10.34 25.59 -0.25
CA SER A 25 10.56 26.49 0.90
C SER A 25 9.87 26.03 2.19
N SER A 26 9.10 24.93 2.15
CA SER A 26 8.21 24.51 3.26
C SER A 26 7.20 25.59 3.69
N GLU A 27 6.91 26.56 2.82
CA GLU A 27 5.91 27.60 3.07
C GLU A 27 4.52 26.97 3.13
N ARG A 28 3.92 26.98 4.33
CA ARG A 28 2.63 26.30 4.60
C ARG A 28 1.41 27.10 4.16
N SER A 29 1.58 28.40 3.92
CA SER A 29 0.51 29.30 3.50
C SER A 29 0.25 29.13 2.01
N SER A 30 -0.92 28.60 1.65
CA SER A 30 -1.34 28.35 0.27
C SER A 30 -2.80 28.80 0.07
N PRO A 31 -3.05 30.13 -0.02
CA PRO A 31 -4.40 30.68 -0.09
C PRO A 31 -5.18 30.23 -1.32
N CYS A 32 -4.55 30.07 -2.49
CA CYS A 32 -5.24 29.58 -3.68
C CYS A 32 -5.62 28.10 -3.55
N CYS A 33 -4.73 27.25 -3.03
CA CYS A 33 -5.05 25.84 -2.78
C CYS A 33 -6.17 25.69 -1.76
N MET A 34 -6.10 26.40 -0.64
CA MET A 34 -7.12 26.32 0.40
C MET A 34 -8.47 26.85 -0.08
N GLU A 35 -8.49 27.91 -0.90
CA GLU A 35 -9.72 28.39 -1.52
C GLU A 35 -10.32 27.37 -2.51
N LEU A 36 -9.48 26.68 -3.29
CA LEU A 36 -9.93 25.61 -4.16
C LEU A 36 -10.60 24.47 -3.35
N PHE A 37 -9.99 24.07 -2.22
CA PHE A 37 -10.61 23.13 -1.28
C PHE A 37 -11.94 23.64 -0.74
N ARG A 38 -12.02 24.89 -0.25
CA ARG A 38 -13.27 25.47 0.26
C ARG A 38 -14.39 25.40 -0.79
N ARG A 39 -14.09 25.72 -2.06
CA ARG A 39 -15.06 25.63 -3.16
C ARG A 39 -15.47 24.18 -3.45
N ALA A 40 -14.53 23.24 -3.48
CA ALA A 40 -14.90 21.84 -3.65
C ALA A 40 -15.83 21.35 -2.53
N PHE A 41 -15.54 21.72 -1.29
CA PHE A 41 -16.39 21.39 -0.13
C PHE A 41 -17.72 22.14 -0.09
N ALA A 42 -17.83 23.30 -0.75
CA ALA A 42 -19.09 24.03 -0.94
C ALA A 42 -19.98 23.43 -2.05
N GLY A 43 -19.53 22.39 -2.76
CA GLY A 43 -20.31 21.66 -3.77
C GLY A 43 -19.95 21.96 -5.22
N TYR A 44 -18.88 22.72 -5.49
CA TYR A 44 -18.42 22.97 -6.85
C TYR A 44 -17.67 21.75 -7.39
N GLN A 45 -18.29 21.02 -8.32
CA GLN A 45 -17.72 19.77 -8.85
C GLN A 45 -16.42 19.99 -9.65
N ASP A 46 -16.31 21.09 -10.40
CA ASP A 46 -15.11 21.42 -11.18
C ASP A 46 -13.89 21.62 -10.25
N ALA A 47 -14.11 22.14 -9.04
CA ALA A 47 -13.04 22.28 -8.06
C ALA A 47 -12.56 20.90 -7.55
N TRP A 48 -13.45 19.91 -7.40
CA TRP A 48 -13.07 18.54 -7.07
C TRP A 48 -12.22 17.87 -8.16
N ILE A 49 -12.50 18.13 -9.43
CA ILE A 49 -11.71 17.60 -10.55
C ILE A 49 -10.27 18.10 -10.41
N HIS A 50 -10.07 19.41 -10.28
CA HIS A 50 -8.74 19.99 -10.14
C HIS A 50 -8.01 19.59 -8.85
N ILE A 51 -8.70 19.50 -7.72
CA ILE A 51 -8.09 18.99 -6.47
C ILE A 51 -7.60 17.57 -6.65
N THR A 52 -8.43 16.72 -7.27
CA THR A 52 -8.06 15.32 -7.48
C THR A 52 -6.87 15.24 -8.43
N GLU A 53 -6.88 15.95 -9.55
CA GLU A 53 -5.76 16.01 -10.49
C GLU A 53 -4.46 16.49 -9.81
N ILE A 54 -4.55 17.54 -9.00
CA ILE A 54 -3.38 18.12 -8.33
C ILE A 54 -2.89 17.16 -7.23
N PHE A 55 -3.73 16.72 -6.29
CA PHE A 55 -3.28 16.06 -5.07
C PHE A 55 -3.26 14.52 -5.13
N GLN A 56 -3.92 13.89 -6.10
CA GLN A 56 -3.89 12.43 -6.26
C GLN A 56 -2.48 11.84 -6.44
N PRO A 57 -1.55 12.45 -7.21
CA PRO A 57 -0.18 11.96 -7.31
C PRO A 57 0.55 11.87 -5.96
N ILE A 58 0.30 12.82 -5.06
CA ILE A 58 0.88 12.83 -3.70
C ILE A 58 0.33 11.65 -2.89
N LEU A 59 -0.99 11.46 -2.92
CA LEU A 59 -1.64 10.36 -2.22
C LEU A 59 -1.17 8.99 -2.73
N ARG A 60 -1.07 8.83 -4.06
CA ARG A 60 -0.53 7.60 -4.69
C ARG A 60 0.91 7.34 -4.27
N GLN A 61 1.73 8.38 -4.16
CA GLN A 61 3.12 8.27 -3.74
C GLN A 61 3.26 7.78 -2.30
N TRP A 62 2.46 8.33 -1.37
CA TRP A 62 2.42 7.88 0.02
C TRP A 62 2.06 6.39 0.11
N ILE A 63 1.01 5.98 -0.61
CA ILE A 63 0.55 4.58 -0.66
C ILE A 63 1.64 3.68 -1.28
N GLN A 64 2.20 4.10 -2.42
CA GLN A 64 3.20 3.33 -3.16
C GLN A 64 4.43 3.00 -2.31
N ARG A 65 4.89 3.92 -1.45
CA ARG A 65 6.03 3.67 -0.56
C ARG A 65 5.79 2.53 0.42
N VAL A 66 4.58 2.43 0.96
CA VAL A 66 4.20 1.28 1.79
C VAL A 66 4.10 0.03 0.94
N CYS A 67 3.46 0.12 -0.23
CA CYS A 67 3.30 -1.02 -1.14
C CYS A 67 4.63 -1.62 -1.59
N MET A 68 5.70 -0.83 -1.73
CA MET A 68 7.04 -1.36 -2.08
C MET A 68 7.56 -2.39 -1.06
N ARG A 69 7.16 -2.28 0.21
CA ARG A 69 7.52 -3.27 1.25
C ARG A 69 6.61 -4.50 1.26
N PHE A 70 5.40 -4.38 0.69
CA PHE A 70 4.36 -5.41 0.71
C PHE A 70 3.85 -5.72 -0.70
N SER A 71 4.76 -5.73 -1.69
CA SER A 71 4.44 -5.90 -3.12
C SER A 71 3.69 -7.20 -3.41
N ASP A 72 3.94 -8.22 -2.61
CA ASP A 72 3.36 -9.56 -2.79
C ASP A 72 1.92 -9.66 -2.27
N LEU A 73 1.45 -8.64 -1.53
CA LEU A 73 0.16 -8.62 -0.85
C LEU A 73 -0.84 -7.65 -1.48
N ILE A 74 -0.35 -6.60 -2.15
CA ILE A 74 -1.16 -5.46 -2.58
C ILE A 74 -1.08 -5.32 -4.09
N ASP A 75 -2.23 -5.38 -4.75
CA ASP A 75 -2.34 -5.16 -6.19
C ASP A 75 -2.71 -3.70 -6.54
N GLU A 76 -2.82 -3.38 -7.84
CA GLU A 76 -3.17 -2.03 -8.30
C GLU A 76 -4.63 -1.63 -7.96
N ASN A 77 -5.53 -2.60 -7.85
CA ASN A 77 -6.92 -2.33 -7.49
C ASN A 77 -7.01 -1.91 -6.01
N ASP A 78 -6.27 -2.59 -5.15
CA ASP A 78 -6.14 -2.24 -3.73
C ASP A 78 -5.59 -0.82 -3.52
N LYS A 79 -4.58 -0.42 -4.29
CA LYS A 79 -4.02 0.95 -4.23
C LYS A 79 -5.07 2.01 -4.58
N THR A 80 -5.90 1.70 -5.57
CA THR A 80 -6.98 2.58 -6.01
C THR A 80 -8.07 2.66 -4.95
N GLU A 81 -8.47 1.53 -4.36
CA GLU A 81 -9.43 1.46 -3.26
C GLU A 81 -8.99 2.32 -2.05
N VAL A 82 -7.72 2.20 -1.63
CA VAL A 82 -7.17 3.00 -0.53
C VAL A 82 -7.19 4.49 -0.85
N THR A 83 -6.85 4.86 -2.09
CA THR A 83 -6.86 6.26 -2.55
C THR A 83 -8.27 6.84 -2.46
N ASP A 84 -9.27 6.12 -2.98
CA ASP A 84 -10.67 6.56 -3.00
C ASP A 84 -11.26 6.63 -1.59
N ASN A 85 -10.97 5.63 -0.74
CA ASN A 85 -11.42 5.62 0.65
C ASN A 85 -10.78 6.74 1.47
N ALA A 86 -9.51 7.08 1.22
CA ALA A 86 -8.85 8.20 1.89
C ALA A 86 -9.53 9.53 1.53
N TRP A 87 -9.87 9.76 0.26
CA TRP A 87 -10.66 10.92 -0.16
C TRP A 87 -12.05 10.94 0.48
N LEU A 88 -12.73 9.80 0.54
CA LEU A 88 -14.04 9.69 1.17
C LEU A 88 -13.96 10.00 2.68
N LYS A 89 -12.92 9.54 3.36
CA LYS A 89 -12.66 9.85 4.78
C LYS A 89 -12.33 11.32 5.00
N LEU A 90 -11.52 11.93 4.14
CA LEU A 90 -11.29 13.38 4.18
C LEU A 90 -12.62 14.13 4.08
N ARG A 91 -13.49 13.73 3.14
CA ARG A 91 -14.80 14.36 2.95
C ARG A 91 -15.66 14.31 4.21
N LYS A 92 -15.76 13.13 4.82
CA LYS A 92 -16.51 12.95 6.09
C LYS A 92 -15.87 13.69 7.26
N GLY A 93 -14.54 13.76 7.29
CA GLY A 93 -13.74 14.41 8.34
C GLY A 93 -13.94 15.93 8.37
N VAL A 94 -13.84 16.58 7.22
CA VAL A 94 -14.01 18.04 7.09
C VAL A 94 -15.40 18.49 7.52
N THR A 95 -16.45 17.71 7.24
CA THR A 95 -17.81 18.01 7.73
C THR A 95 -17.89 18.01 9.26
N ARG A 96 -17.07 17.21 9.94
CA ARG A 96 -17.01 17.13 11.42
C ARG A 96 -16.06 18.16 12.02
N GLN A 97 -15.04 18.57 11.28
CA GLN A 97 -13.99 19.49 11.70
C GLN A 97 -13.82 20.62 10.67
N ALA A 98 -14.73 21.59 10.70
CA ALA A 98 -14.72 22.72 9.76
C ALA A 98 -13.46 23.59 9.88
N ASP A 99 -12.76 23.56 11.02
CA ASP A 99 -11.47 24.21 11.27
C ASP A 99 -10.33 23.68 10.36
N LEU A 100 -10.51 22.52 9.70
CA LEU A 100 -9.55 22.05 8.69
C LEU A 100 -9.50 22.94 7.44
N LEU A 101 -10.55 23.71 7.17
CA LEU A 101 -10.63 24.62 6.02
C LEU A 101 -10.43 26.10 6.40
N GLN A 102 -10.23 26.40 7.68
CA GLN A 102 -10.00 27.76 8.15
C GLN A 102 -8.55 28.17 7.96
N GLY A 103 -8.34 29.41 7.51
CA GLY A 103 -7.03 29.93 7.19
C GLY A 103 -6.40 29.26 5.97
N ASP A 104 -5.14 29.59 5.71
CA ASP A 104 -4.44 29.21 4.48
C ASP A 104 -3.38 28.12 4.69
N ASP A 105 -3.44 27.38 5.81
CA ASP A 105 -2.49 26.30 6.12
C ASP A 105 -2.84 24.99 5.38
N LEU A 106 -2.23 24.81 4.20
CA LEU A 106 -2.37 23.60 3.40
C LEU A 106 -1.72 22.38 4.09
N GLY A 107 -0.67 22.61 4.90
CA GLY A 107 0.03 21.56 5.61
C GLY A 107 -0.88 20.81 6.60
N LYS A 108 -1.70 21.56 7.36
CA LYS A 108 -2.70 20.99 8.28
C LYS A 108 -3.69 20.07 7.56
N LEU A 109 -4.21 20.48 6.41
CA LEU A 109 -5.16 19.69 5.63
C LEU A 109 -4.51 18.44 5.02
N LEU A 110 -3.30 18.58 4.46
CA LEU A 110 -2.56 17.44 3.90
C LEU A 110 -2.15 16.42 4.96
N GLN A 111 -1.77 16.88 6.16
CA GLN A 111 -1.50 15.97 7.28
C GLN A 111 -2.74 15.16 7.64
N TYR A 112 -3.91 15.79 7.69
CA TYR A 112 -5.16 15.08 7.95
C TYR A 112 -5.51 14.07 6.83
N LEU A 113 -5.30 14.43 5.56
CA LEU A 113 -5.48 13.50 4.44
C LEU A 113 -4.49 12.32 4.53
N LYS A 114 -3.23 12.58 4.89
CA LYS A 114 -2.22 11.54 5.11
C LYS A 114 -2.64 10.59 6.22
N THR A 115 -3.13 11.09 7.35
CA THR A 115 -3.70 10.27 8.42
C THR A 115 -4.89 9.42 7.95
N CYS A 116 -5.75 9.95 7.06
CA CYS A 116 -6.82 9.16 6.45
C CYS A 116 -6.26 7.99 5.62
N ALA A 117 -5.22 8.27 4.80
CA ALA A 117 -4.54 7.26 4.00
C ALA A 117 -3.84 6.20 4.85
N GLU A 118 -3.17 6.60 5.95
CA GLU A 118 -2.52 5.70 6.91
C GLU A 118 -3.51 4.67 7.46
N ARG A 119 -4.66 5.14 7.95
CA ARG A 119 -5.68 4.25 8.53
C ARG A 119 -6.29 3.30 7.50
N GLU A 120 -6.50 3.76 6.27
CA GLU A 120 -7.00 2.90 5.18
C GLU A 120 -5.96 1.85 4.78
N MET A 121 -4.71 2.25 4.61
CA MET A 121 -3.61 1.36 4.27
C MET A 121 -3.41 0.28 5.35
N HIS A 122 -3.50 0.68 6.61
CA HIS A 122 -3.41 -0.19 7.77
C HIS A 122 -4.59 -1.20 7.79
N SER A 123 -5.83 -0.72 7.61
CA SER A 123 -7.02 -1.57 7.52
C SER A 123 -6.92 -2.60 6.39
N LEU A 124 -6.50 -2.16 5.19
CA LEU A 124 -6.29 -3.02 4.03
C LEU A 124 -5.27 -4.12 4.34
N LEU A 125 -4.12 -3.78 4.91
CA LEU A 125 -3.10 -4.77 5.23
C LEU A 125 -3.57 -5.78 6.27
N ARG A 126 -4.31 -5.37 7.31
CA ARG A 126 -4.92 -6.32 8.24
C ARG A 126 -5.79 -7.34 7.51
N LYS A 127 -6.60 -6.87 6.56
CA LYS A 127 -7.45 -7.72 5.70
C LYS A 127 -6.60 -8.66 4.83
N LYS A 128 -5.59 -8.14 4.11
CA LYS A 128 -4.74 -8.93 3.21
C LYS A 128 -3.89 -9.97 3.95
N PHE A 129 -3.33 -9.65 5.11
CA PHE A 129 -2.62 -10.63 5.93
C PHE A 129 -3.55 -11.73 6.44
N LYS A 130 -4.78 -11.38 6.85
CA LYS A 130 -5.78 -12.38 7.23
C LYS A 130 -6.14 -13.29 6.06
N GLU A 131 -6.35 -12.73 4.87
CA GLU A 131 -6.64 -13.49 3.64
C GLU A 131 -5.46 -14.39 3.24
N LYS A 132 -4.22 -13.88 3.27
CA LYS A 132 -3.01 -14.68 3.00
C LYS A 132 -2.89 -15.85 3.98
N LYS A 133 -3.05 -15.59 5.27
CA LYS A 133 -2.98 -16.64 6.31
C LYS A 133 -4.08 -17.69 6.13
N LEU A 134 -5.29 -17.25 5.78
CA LEU A 134 -6.39 -18.16 5.45
C LEU A 134 -6.07 -19.04 4.22
N LYS A 135 -5.47 -18.46 3.18
CA LYS A 135 -5.03 -19.19 1.98
C LYS A 135 -3.90 -20.19 2.28
N GLU A 136 -2.96 -19.85 3.15
CA GLU A 136 -1.88 -20.76 3.58
C GLU A 136 -2.46 -22.03 4.23
N TYR A 137 -3.51 -21.90 5.05
CA TYR A 137 -4.20 -23.05 5.63
C TYR A 137 -5.01 -23.88 4.62
N LEU A 138 -5.43 -23.26 3.52
CA LEU A 138 -6.28 -23.87 2.50
C LEU A 138 -5.50 -24.38 1.29
N TRP A 139 -4.16 -24.41 1.32
CA TRP A 139 -3.31 -24.85 0.19
C TRP A 139 -3.56 -26.31 -0.26
N LEU A 140 -4.35 -27.08 0.49
CA LEU A 140 -4.83 -28.43 0.16
C LEU A 140 -6.19 -28.46 -0.57
N ALA A 141 -6.91 -27.34 -0.63
CA ALA A 141 -8.26 -27.23 -1.19
C ALA A 141 -8.22 -26.56 -2.57
N ASP A 142 -7.68 -27.29 -3.55
CA ASP A 142 -7.82 -26.92 -4.96
C ASP A 142 -9.34 -26.97 -5.29
N ASN A 143 -9.98 -25.80 -5.40
CA ASN A 143 -11.39 -25.58 -5.83
C ASN A 143 -12.52 -25.57 -4.77
N THR A 144 -12.29 -25.27 -3.49
CA THR A 144 -13.44 -24.96 -2.60
C THR A 144 -13.69 -23.46 -2.55
N GLU A 145 -14.80 -23.01 -3.17
CA GLU A 145 -15.31 -21.65 -2.96
C GLU A 145 -15.56 -21.44 -1.47
N LEU A 146 -14.80 -20.53 -0.87
CA LEU A 146 -15.00 -20.10 0.51
C LEU A 146 -16.39 -19.45 0.61
N PRO A 147 -17.22 -19.81 1.60
CA PRO A 147 -18.38 -19.01 1.93
C PRO A 147 -17.93 -17.57 2.17
N ASP A 148 -18.59 -16.61 1.52
CA ASP A 148 -18.32 -15.19 1.73
C ASP A 148 -18.50 -14.85 3.21
N ARG A 149 -17.37 -14.77 3.92
CA ARG A 149 -17.25 -14.43 5.33
C ARG A 149 -16.67 -13.02 5.50
N SER A 150 -16.79 -12.20 4.46
CA SER A 150 -16.57 -10.76 4.59
C SER A 150 -17.53 -10.23 5.66
N SER A 151 -17.04 -9.38 6.57
CA SER A 151 -17.87 -8.72 7.61
C SER A 151 -18.12 -9.53 8.90
N ARG A 152 -17.07 -10.00 9.58
CA ARG A 152 -17.11 -10.00 11.06
C ARG A 152 -16.17 -8.91 11.55
N SER A 153 -16.76 -7.73 11.80
CA SER A 153 -16.14 -6.68 12.59
C SER A 153 -15.61 -7.28 13.90
N SER A 154 -14.50 -6.75 14.39
CA SER A 154 -13.99 -7.06 15.73
C SER A 154 -15.04 -6.62 16.75
N ASP A 155 -15.93 -7.55 17.13
CA ASP A 155 -16.93 -7.33 18.17
C ASP A 155 -16.23 -7.56 19.52
N PRO A 156 -16.08 -6.50 20.34
CA PRO A 156 -15.34 -6.60 21.60
C PRO A 156 -15.96 -7.62 22.56
N GLU A 157 -17.30 -7.79 22.53
CA GLU A 157 -17.97 -8.79 23.37
C GLU A 157 -17.60 -10.21 22.96
N LYS A 158 -17.52 -10.49 21.65
CA LYS A 158 -17.06 -11.79 21.13
C LYS A 158 -15.59 -12.04 21.45
N SER A 159 -14.74 -11.01 21.42
CA SER A 159 -13.32 -11.16 21.78
C SER A 159 -13.14 -11.49 23.27
N ILE A 160 -13.90 -10.84 24.15
CA ILE A 160 -13.91 -11.12 25.59
C ILE A 160 -14.41 -12.55 25.85
N ALA A 161 -15.55 -12.92 25.27
CA ALA A 161 -16.14 -14.26 25.41
C ALA A 161 -15.18 -15.35 24.91
N LEU A 162 -14.55 -15.14 23.75
CA LEU A 162 -13.55 -16.05 23.19
C LEU A 162 -12.33 -16.17 24.11
N THR A 163 -11.80 -15.05 24.60
CA THR A 163 -10.65 -15.05 25.52
C THR A 163 -10.95 -15.79 26.81
N GLN A 164 -12.14 -15.61 27.37
CA GLN A 164 -12.56 -16.34 28.57
C GLN A 164 -12.70 -17.83 28.27
N ARG A 165 -13.34 -18.18 27.15
CA ARG A 165 -13.51 -19.59 26.76
C ARG A 165 -12.19 -20.31 26.51
N LEU A 166 -11.20 -19.63 25.91
CA LEU A 166 -9.86 -20.19 25.72
C LEU A 166 -9.20 -20.59 27.05
N LYS A 167 -9.35 -19.77 28.10
CA LYS A 167 -8.80 -20.07 29.44
C LYS A 167 -9.50 -21.24 30.13
N GLU A 168 -10.77 -21.49 29.80
CA GLU A 168 -11.55 -22.59 30.36
C GLU A 168 -11.28 -23.92 29.63
N VAL A 169 -11.06 -23.87 28.32
CA VAL A 169 -10.92 -25.06 27.46
C VAL A 169 -9.47 -25.54 27.35
N LEU A 170 -8.50 -24.62 27.37
CA LEU A 170 -7.09 -24.93 27.18
C LEU A 170 -6.35 -25.02 28.52
N SER A 171 -5.39 -25.94 28.58
CA SER A 171 -4.39 -25.94 29.64
C SER A 171 -3.47 -24.73 29.53
N GLU A 172 -2.71 -24.44 30.59
CA GLU A 172 -1.80 -23.29 30.61
C GLU A 172 -0.74 -23.36 29.49
N ASP A 173 -0.17 -24.54 29.25
CA ASP A 173 0.81 -24.76 28.17
C ASP A 173 0.19 -24.58 26.78
N GLU A 174 -1.02 -25.12 26.56
CA GLU A 174 -1.76 -24.94 25.31
C GLU A 174 -2.12 -23.48 25.06
N LEU A 175 -2.53 -22.77 26.10
CA LEU A 175 -2.86 -21.36 26.02
C LEU A 175 -1.64 -20.52 25.66
N ILE A 176 -0.45 -20.82 26.22
CA ILE A 176 0.80 -20.16 25.85
C ILE A 176 1.12 -20.39 24.38
N VAL A 177 1.08 -21.65 23.92
CA VAL A 177 1.40 -21.99 22.53
C VAL A 177 0.42 -21.33 21.55
N ILE A 178 -0.89 -21.34 21.84
CA ILE A 178 -1.90 -20.69 21.01
C ILE A 178 -1.71 -19.16 21.03
N ASN A 179 -1.46 -18.55 22.19
CA ASN A 179 -1.20 -17.11 22.27
C ASN A 179 0.05 -16.72 21.47
N CYS A 180 1.13 -17.47 21.58
CA CYS A 180 2.36 -17.16 20.85
C CYS A 180 2.19 -17.35 19.33
N ILE A 181 1.62 -18.48 18.87
CA ILE A 181 1.54 -18.80 17.44
C ILE A 181 0.38 -18.06 16.76
N CYS A 182 -0.84 -18.18 17.30
CA CYS A 182 -2.05 -17.70 16.63
C CYS A 182 -2.25 -16.20 16.84
N ILE A 183 -1.90 -15.68 18.02
CA ILE A 183 -2.16 -14.28 18.42
C ILE A 183 -0.90 -13.40 18.28
N GLY A 184 0.27 -13.89 18.68
CA GLY A 184 1.53 -13.14 18.72
C GLY A 184 2.39 -13.25 17.46
N GLY A 185 2.17 -14.28 16.63
CA GLY A 185 2.90 -14.50 15.38
C GLY A 185 4.30 -15.09 15.55
N TYR A 186 4.59 -15.75 16.68
CA TYR A 186 5.90 -16.36 16.93
C TYR A 186 6.03 -17.72 16.24
N PRO A 187 7.17 -18.00 15.58
CA PRO A 187 7.48 -19.33 15.10
C PRO A 187 7.83 -20.28 16.27
N PRO A 188 7.60 -21.60 16.13
CA PRO A 188 7.89 -22.57 17.20
C PRO A 188 9.31 -22.53 17.75
N GLN A 189 10.31 -22.26 16.90
CA GLN A 189 11.70 -22.14 17.32
C GLN A 189 11.93 -20.98 18.29
N GLU A 190 11.24 -19.85 18.10
CA GLU A 190 11.35 -18.70 19.01
C GLU A 190 10.61 -18.95 20.32
N ILE A 191 9.49 -19.67 20.27
CA ILE A 191 8.77 -20.07 21.49
C ILE A 191 9.65 -20.95 22.37
N LEU A 192 10.41 -21.87 21.78
CA LEU A 192 11.42 -22.66 22.49
C LEU A 192 12.48 -21.77 23.15
N ASN A 193 12.94 -20.72 22.46
CA ASN A 193 13.92 -19.77 23.01
C ASN A 193 13.33 -18.90 24.14
N LEU A 194 12.04 -18.57 24.07
CA LEU A 194 11.33 -17.78 25.08
C LEU A 194 11.01 -18.61 26.34
N PHE A 195 10.75 -19.90 26.18
CA PHE A 195 10.35 -20.81 27.27
C PHE A 195 11.13 -22.15 27.25
N PRO A 196 12.47 -22.12 27.35
CA PRO A 196 13.31 -23.32 27.20
C PRO A 196 13.12 -24.33 28.34
N GLU A 197 12.73 -23.87 29.53
CA GLU A 197 12.47 -24.74 30.68
C GLU A 197 11.11 -25.45 30.59
N ARG A 198 10.17 -24.91 29.80
CA ARG A 198 8.78 -25.37 29.72
C ARG A 198 8.55 -26.26 28.50
N PHE A 199 9.25 -25.99 27.40
CA PHE A 199 9.16 -26.78 26.17
C PHE A 199 10.54 -27.41 25.85
N PRO A 200 10.65 -28.75 25.79
CA PRO A 200 11.94 -29.41 25.58
C PRO A 200 12.43 -29.37 24.13
N ASN A 201 11.52 -29.27 23.15
CA ASN A 201 11.83 -29.23 21.73
C ASN A 201 10.65 -28.66 20.92
N VAL A 202 10.90 -28.41 19.64
CA VAL A 202 9.90 -27.86 18.71
C VAL A 202 8.76 -28.85 18.42
N ASP A 203 9.06 -30.15 18.34
CA ASP A 203 8.04 -31.17 18.10
C ASP A 203 6.96 -31.16 19.18
N ARG A 204 7.36 -30.92 20.43
CA ARG A 204 6.43 -30.77 21.55
C ARG A 204 5.50 -29.57 21.37
N ILE A 205 6.01 -28.47 20.84
CA ILE A 205 5.20 -27.26 20.56
C ILE A 205 4.16 -27.57 19.47
N TYR A 206 4.55 -28.29 18.42
CA TYR A 206 3.60 -28.74 17.39
C TYR A 206 2.52 -29.68 17.95
N GLN A 207 2.89 -30.64 18.81
CA GLN A 207 1.93 -31.52 19.48
C GLN A 207 0.96 -30.74 20.38
N ILE A 208 1.46 -29.78 21.16
CA ILE A 208 0.62 -28.94 22.03
C ILE A 208 -0.35 -28.11 21.19
N ARG A 209 0.12 -27.48 20.10
CA ARG A 209 -0.74 -26.75 19.17
C ARG A 209 -1.85 -27.64 18.62
N GLN A 210 -1.50 -28.85 18.19
CA GLN A 210 -2.47 -29.79 17.63
C GLN A 210 -3.54 -30.22 18.65
N ASN A 211 -3.11 -30.54 19.88
CA ASN A 211 -4.03 -30.88 20.96
C ASN A 211 -4.97 -29.71 21.29
N ALA A 212 -4.43 -28.50 21.35
CA ALA A 212 -5.21 -27.29 21.55
C ALA A 212 -6.25 -27.10 20.43
N ILE A 213 -5.84 -27.17 19.16
CA ILE A 213 -6.75 -27.04 18.01
C ILE A 213 -7.84 -28.11 18.02
N ARG A 214 -7.51 -29.36 18.34
CA ARG A 214 -8.49 -30.44 18.48
C ARG A 214 -9.52 -30.15 19.58
N ARG A 215 -9.08 -29.63 20.73
CA ARG A 215 -9.98 -29.21 21.82
C ARG A 215 -10.88 -28.05 21.40
N LEU A 216 -10.32 -27.04 20.75
CA LEU A 216 -11.06 -25.87 20.27
C LEU A 216 -12.11 -26.25 19.22
N ARG A 217 -11.80 -27.16 18.30
CA ARG A 217 -12.76 -27.62 17.30
C ARG A 217 -13.96 -28.35 17.89
N ASN A 218 -13.74 -29.07 18.99
CA ASN A 218 -14.78 -29.82 19.67
C ASN A 218 -15.60 -28.96 20.65
N ASP A 219 -15.21 -27.71 20.87
CA ASP A 219 -15.94 -26.79 21.75
C ASP A 219 -17.09 -26.11 21.00
N PRO A 220 -18.35 -26.24 21.47
CA PRO A 220 -19.51 -25.72 20.74
C PRO A 220 -19.52 -24.18 20.65
N VAL A 221 -19.00 -23.48 21.66
CA VAL A 221 -18.94 -22.02 21.67
C VAL A 221 -17.90 -21.52 20.66
N ILE A 222 -16.73 -22.15 20.63
CA ILE A 222 -15.69 -21.84 19.64
C ILE A 222 -16.18 -22.12 18.21
N ARG A 223 -16.91 -23.23 18.00
CA ARG A 223 -17.52 -23.54 16.69
C ARG A 223 -18.48 -22.44 16.24
N ASP A 224 -19.36 -21.96 17.11
CA ASP A 224 -20.30 -20.87 16.78
C ASP A 224 -19.58 -19.54 16.46
N ILE A 225 -18.61 -19.17 17.29
CA ILE A 225 -17.78 -17.96 17.07
C ILE A 225 -16.96 -18.08 15.78
N ALA A 226 -16.46 -19.27 15.45
CA ALA A 226 -15.79 -19.56 14.18
C ALA A 226 -16.76 -19.70 13.00
N GLY A 227 -18.08 -19.62 13.21
CA GLY A 227 -19.10 -19.77 12.17
C GLY A 227 -19.15 -21.18 11.56
N LEU A 228 -18.89 -22.18 12.39
CA LEU A 228 -18.90 -23.62 12.08
C LEU A 228 -20.12 -24.34 12.66
N SER A 229 -21.09 -23.59 13.21
CA SER A 229 -22.38 -24.14 13.65
C SER A 229 -23.15 -24.67 12.44
N ASP A 230 -23.60 -25.92 12.53
CA ASP A 230 -24.40 -26.55 11.49
C ASP A 230 -25.69 -25.76 11.25
N GLN A 231 -25.96 -25.41 9.99
CA GLN A 231 -27.28 -24.92 9.55
C GLN A 231 -28.34 -26.05 9.52
N SER A 232 -28.19 -27.10 10.33
CA SER A 232 -29.11 -28.24 10.33
C SER A 232 -30.34 -28.04 11.22
N ASP A 233 -30.36 -27.03 12.10
CA ASP A 233 -31.43 -26.84 13.08
C ASP A 233 -32.53 -25.83 12.69
N HIS A 234 -32.41 -25.12 11.56
CA HIS A 234 -33.45 -24.18 11.10
C HIS A 234 -34.47 -24.75 10.08
N ARG A 235 -34.52 -26.07 9.87
CA ARG A 235 -35.57 -26.72 9.04
C ARG A 235 -36.49 -27.70 9.78
N ARG A 236 -36.51 -27.71 11.12
CA ARG A 236 -37.45 -28.53 11.91
C ARG A 236 -38.24 -27.72 12.93
N SER A 237 -39.08 -26.81 12.44
CA SER A 237 -40.34 -26.32 13.05
C SER A 237 -40.85 -25.19 12.13
N ALA A 238 -42.04 -25.19 11.52
CA ALA A 238 -43.23 -25.99 11.66
C ALA A 238 -43.81 -26.28 10.26
N ILE A 239 -44.11 -27.54 9.97
CA ILE A 239 -45.09 -27.87 8.94
C ILE A 239 -46.43 -27.78 9.65
N GLU A 240 -47.08 -26.62 9.53
CA GLU A 240 -48.53 -26.58 9.62
C GLU A 240 -49.09 -27.26 8.39
N GLU A 241 -50.04 -28.14 8.67
CA GLU A 241 -50.79 -28.94 7.73
C GLU A 241 -51.46 -28.02 6.69
N ASP A 242 -51.15 -28.19 5.41
CA ASP A 242 -52.09 -27.82 4.38
C ASP A 242 -52.28 -28.97 3.37
N LYS A 243 -53.30 -29.76 3.69
CA LYS A 243 -53.96 -30.70 2.79
C LYS A 243 -54.59 -29.87 1.69
N HIS A 244 -54.06 -29.98 0.47
CA HIS A 244 -54.79 -30.11 -0.80
C HIS A 244 -54.01 -29.46 -1.95
N ARG A 245 -53.43 -30.27 -2.85
CA ARG A 245 -53.74 -30.19 -4.28
C ARG A 245 -53.09 -31.30 -5.11
N ARG A 246 -53.96 -32.23 -5.49
CA ARG A 246 -54.20 -32.75 -6.86
C ARG A 246 -53.04 -33.43 -7.61
N GLN A 247 -53.26 -34.73 -7.79
CA GLN A 247 -52.60 -35.68 -8.68
C GLN A 247 -52.78 -35.32 -10.17
N LYS A 248 -51.70 -35.61 -10.94
CA LYS A 248 -51.60 -36.13 -12.33
C LYS A 248 -52.19 -35.27 -13.49
N PRO A 249 -51.66 -35.38 -14.74
CA PRO A 249 -51.35 -36.65 -15.41
C PRO A 249 -50.00 -36.76 -16.14
N GLN A 250 -49.63 -38.03 -16.37
CA GLN A 250 -48.56 -38.51 -17.23
C GLN A 250 -48.82 -38.17 -18.71
N GLY A 251 -47.78 -37.72 -19.40
CA GLY A 251 -47.69 -37.67 -20.88
C GLY A 251 -46.67 -38.71 -21.39
N PRO A 252 -46.72 -39.06 -22.68
CA PRO A 252 -46.47 -40.41 -23.17
C PRO A 252 -45.00 -40.78 -23.37
N GLU A 253 -44.75 -42.08 -23.35
CA GLU A 253 -43.53 -42.76 -23.79
C GLU A 253 -43.09 -42.27 -25.17
N SER A 254 -41.83 -41.88 -25.32
CA SER A 254 -41.15 -41.92 -26.61
C SER A 254 -39.64 -42.07 -26.44
N LEU A 255 -39.12 -43.15 -27.03
CA LEU A 255 -37.76 -43.33 -27.54
C LEU A 255 -36.64 -43.57 -26.51
N LYS A 256 -36.52 -44.87 -26.16
CA LYS A 256 -35.25 -45.54 -25.90
C LYS A 256 -34.31 -45.35 -27.10
N ILE A 257 -33.11 -44.83 -26.84
CA ILE A 257 -31.94 -45.03 -27.69
C ILE A 257 -30.98 -45.89 -26.87
N GLU A 258 -31.00 -47.19 -27.17
CA GLU A 258 -30.00 -48.15 -26.70
C GLU A 258 -28.77 -47.96 -27.58
N LEU A 259 -27.72 -47.34 -27.04
CA LEU A 259 -26.39 -47.34 -27.64
C LEU A 259 -25.65 -48.56 -27.09
N GLU A 260 -25.60 -49.61 -27.92
CA GLU A 260 -24.70 -50.75 -27.75
C GLU A 260 -23.27 -50.23 -27.61
N THR A 261 -22.66 -50.50 -26.45
CA THR A 261 -21.21 -50.35 -26.26
C THR A 261 -20.64 -51.70 -25.88
N ASP A 262 -19.84 -52.21 -26.81
CA ASP A 262 -19.01 -53.41 -26.74
C ASP A 262 -18.24 -53.49 -25.40
N PRO A 263 -18.28 -54.60 -24.63
CA PRO A 263 -17.78 -54.65 -23.26
C PRO A 263 -16.30 -55.04 -23.12
N GLU A 264 -15.49 -54.99 -24.17
CA GLU A 264 -14.12 -55.53 -24.12
C GLU A 264 -13.01 -54.60 -24.62
N THR A 265 -12.88 -53.37 -24.11
CA THR A 265 -11.55 -52.70 -24.01
C THR A 265 -11.65 -51.35 -23.27
N ARG A 266 -11.68 -51.37 -21.93
CA ARG A 266 -11.21 -50.25 -21.06
C ARG A 266 -11.27 -50.61 -19.57
N ARG A 267 -10.60 -51.68 -19.16
CA ARG A 267 -10.11 -51.82 -17.77
C ARG A 267 -8.84 -50.97 -17.62
N GLY A 268 -9.02 -49.66 -17.55
CA GLY A 268 -7.97 -48.70 -17.27
C GLY A 268 -8.50 -47.64 -16.33
N ARG A 269 -8.28 -47.84 -15.02
CA ARG A 269 -8.47 -46.88 -13.92
C ARG A 269 -9.71 -45.98 -14.02
N LEU A 270 -10.89 -46.55 -13.77
CA LEU A 270 -11.90 -45.79 -13.04
C LEU A 270 -11.48 -45.88 -11.57
N MET A 271 -10.99 -44.77 -11.01
CA MET A 271 -10.83 -44.63 -9.57
C MET A 271 -12.22 -44.73 -8.95
N ASP A 272 -12.45 -45.75 -8.12
CA ASP A 272 -13.69 -45.88 -7.34
C ASP A 272 -13.84 -44.64 -6.44
N MET A 273 -14.74 -43.74 -6.82
CA MET A 273 -15.08 -42.52 -6.08
C MET A 273 -15.81 -42.80 -4.76
N ASP A 274 -16.06 -44.07 -4.43
CA ASP A 274 -16.87 -44.49 -3.28
C ASP A 274 -16.08 -45.29 -2.22
N THR A 275 -14.74 -45.33 -2.28
CA THR A 275 -13.97 -46.00 -1.22
C THR A 275 -13.99 -45.15 0.05
N PRO A 276 -14.66 -45.56 1.14
CA PRO A 276 -14.73 -44.75 2.34
C PRO A 276 -13.34 -44.60 2.96
N CYS A 277 -13.03 -43.41 3.47
CA CYS A 277 -11.76 -43.19 4.16
C CYS A 277 -11.66 -44.11 5.38
N THR A 278 -10.59 -44.89 5.44
CA THR A 278 -10.27 -45.83 6.53
C THR A 278 -9.29 -45.24 7.55
N LEU A 279 -8.73 -44.06 7.26
CA LEU A 279 -7.82 -43.36 8.16
C LEU A 279 -8.59 -42.71 9.30
N ASP A 280 -7.98 -42.71 10.47
CA ASP A 280 -8.52 -42.08 11.66
C ASP A 280 -8.40 -40.54 11.57
N GLU A 281 -9.25 -39.86 12.33
CA GLU A 281 -9.32 -38.40 12.31
C GLU A 281 -7.99 -37.74 12.72
N GLU A 282 -7.19 -38.36 13.58
CA GLU A 282 -5.89 -37.85 14.02
C GLU A 282 -4.88 -37.82 12.87
N THR A 283 -4.82 -38.87 12.06
CA THR A 283 -3.98 -38.91 10.85
C THR A 283 -4.42 -37.83 9.86
N LEU A 284 -5.73 -37.65 9.65
CA LEU A 284 -6.24 -36.60 8.75
C LEU A 284 -5.97 -35.18 9.29
N LEU A 285 -5.98 -34.99 10.61
CA LEU A 285 -5.62 -33.74 11.28
C LEU A 285 -4.12 -33.44 11.11
N ASN A 286 -3.27 -34.45 11.28
CA ASN A 286 -1.83 -34.36 11.03
C ASN A 286 -1.52 -34.01 9.58
N TYR A 287 -2.29 -34.57 8.64
CA TYR A 287 -2.21 -34.23 7.22
C TYR A 287 -2.57 -32.77 6.98
N ALA A 288 -3.73 -32.33 7.51
CA ALA A 288 -4.20 -30.95 7.40
C ALA A 288 -3.23 -29.93 8.04
N ALA A 289 -2.55 -30.32 9.13
CA ALA A 289 -1.55 -29.49 9.81
C ALA A 289 -0.14 -29.56 9.16
N GLY A 290 0.05 -30.38 8.12
CA GLY A 290 1.32 -30.55 7.42
C GLY A 290 2.38 -31.36 8.20
N LEU A 291 2.00 -32.04 9.27
CA LEU A 291 2.90 -32.75 10.20
C LEU A 291 3.24 -34.19 9.75
N LEU A 292 2.57 -34.72 8.73
CA LEU A 292 2.85 -36.07 8.22
C LEU A 292 4.12 -36.12 7.37
N SER A 293 4.82 -37.25 7.46
CA SER A 293 5.95 -37.59 6.57
C SER A 293 5.47 -37.76 5.12
N ALA A 294 6.41 -37.70 4.16
CA ALA A 294 6.09 -37.86 2.74
C ALA A 294 5.39 -39.21 2.45
N GLU A 295 5.80 -40.29 3.11
CA GLU A 295 5.19 -41.62 2.96
C GLU A 295 3.75 -41.65 3.47
N GLN A 296 3.47 -41.01 4.61
CA GLN A 296 2.13 -40.94 5.19
C GLN A 296 1.19 -40.05 4.39
N ARG A 297 1.71 -38.98 3.77
CA ARG A 297 0.92 -38.13 2.86
C ARG A 297 0.44 -38.92 1.65
N LEU A 298 1.29 -39.74 1.05
CA LEU A 298 0.91 -40.60 -0.08
C LEU A 298 -0.26 -41.56 0.28
N VAL A 299 -0.35 -42.01 1.53
CA VAL A 299 -1.46 -42.85 1.99
C VAL A 299 -2.78 -42.08 2.05
N VAL A 300 -2.75 -40.82 2.49
CA VAL A 300 -3.94 -39.94 2.48
C VAL A 300 -4.35 -39.60 1.05
N GLU A 301 -3.38 -39.22 0.22
CA GLU A 301 -3.58 -38.83 -1.18
C GLU A 301 -4.03 -40.00 -2.08
N ALA A 302 -3.75 -41.24 -1.68
CA ALA A 302 -4.21 -42.44 -2.38
C ALA A 302 -5.73 -42.65 -2.33
N ASN A 303 -6.44 -42.02 -1.38
CA ASN A 303 -7.90 -42.11 -1.26
C ASN A 303 -8.57 -40.73 -1.34
N PRO A 304 -9.36 -40.44 -2.41
CA PRO A 304 -10.07 -39.17 -2.56
C PRO A 304 -11.00 -38.80 -1.39
N ASP A 305 -11.64 -39.77 -0.73
CA ASP A 305 -12.49 -39.50 0.45
C ASP A 305 -11.65 -39.05 1.66
N CYS A 306 -10.44 -39.59 1.82
CA CYS A 306 -9.51 -39.14 2.87
C CYS A 306 -9.02 -37.72 2.61
N VAL A 307 -8.68 -37.39 1.35
CA VAL A 307 -8.33 -36.02 0.95
C VAL A 307 -9.48 -35.06 1.23
N ARG A 308 -10.71 -35.40 0.81
CA ARG A 308 -11.91 -34.59 1.04
C ARG A 308 -12.18 -34.35 2.53
N LYS A 309 -12.10 -35.40 3.36
CA LYS A 309 -12.26 -35.26 4.81
C LYS A 309 -11.16 -34.39 5.43
N ALA A 310 -9.91 -34.56 5.00
CA ALA A 310 -8.82 -33.73 5.47
C ALA A 310 -8.96 -32.26 5.04
N GLN A 311 -9.50 -31.99 3.85
CA GLN A 311 -9.84 -30.63 3.39
C GLN A 311 -10.92 -29.98 4.26
N VAL A 312 -11.97 -30.72 4.65
CA VAL A 312 -12.99 -30.22 5.59
C VAL A 312 -12.34 -29.87 6.93
N LEU A 313 -11.50 -30.76 7.46
CA LEU A 313 -10.78 -30.50 8.72
C LEU A 313 -9.86 -29.28 8.60
N ALA A 314 -9.14 -29.14 7.47
CA ALA A 314 -8.29 -27.97 7.21
C ALA A 314 -9.11 -26.67 7.20
N ALA A 315 -10.28 -26.66 6.55
CA ALA A 315 -11.16 -25.50 6.52
C ALA A 315 -11.72 -25.14 7.91
N GLU A 316 -12.09 -26.13 8.73
CA GLU A 316 -12.51 -25.89 10.11
C GLU A 316 -11.36 -25.33 10.97
N ILE A 317 -10.16 -25.90 10.87
CA ILE A 317 -8.96 -25.40 11.56
C ILE A 317 -8.67 -23.96 11.14
N ALA A 318 -8.72 -23.67 9.83
CA ALA A 318 -8.47 -22.35 9.29
C ALA A 318 -9.48 -21.32 9.81
N ALA A 319 -10.76 -21.69 9.93
CA ALA A 319 -11.80 -20.83 10.49
C ALA A 319 -11.57 -20.51 11.98
N ILE A 320 -11.11 -21.50 12.76
CA ILE A 320 -10.75 -21.31 14.17
C ILE A 320 -9.51 -20.43 14.29
N GLU A 321 -8.43 -20.73 13.56
CA GLU A 321 -7.21 -19.94 13.62
C GLU A 321 -7.42 -18.50 13.10
N ALA A 322 -8.33 -18.31 12.14
CA ALA A 322 -8.74 -16.99 11.67
C ALA A 322 -9.59 -16.19 12.69
N SER A 323 -10.29 -16.85 13.62
CA SER A 323 -11.01 -16.18 14.72
C SER A 323 -10.08 -15.82 15.87
N LEU A 324 -9.00 -16.57 16.05
CA LEU A 324 -7.92 -16.28 17.01
C LEU A 324 -6.92 -15.25 16.50
N TYR A 325 -6.81 -15.10 15.18
CA TYR A 325 -5.88 -14.17 14.56
C TYR A 325 -6.09 -12.75 15.09
N ARG A 326 -5.05 -12.22 15.76
CA ARG A 326 -5.03 -10.86 16.32
C ARG A 326 -6.14 -10.58 17.33
N LEU A 327 -6.61 -11.62 18.03
CA LEU A 327 -7.68 -11.51 19.03
C LEU A 327 -7.45 -10.43 20.10
N HIS A 328 -6.18 -10.28 20.54
CA HIS A 328 -5.77 -9.29 21.54
C HIS A 328 -5.12 -8.05 20.95
N CYS A 329 -5.02 -7.94 19.62
CA CYS A 329 -4.45 -6.76 19.00
C CYS A 329 -5.42 -5.57 19.14
N PRO A 330 -4.90 -4.38 19.45
CA PRO A 330 -5.69 -3.16 19.39
C PRO A 330 -6.28 -2.97 17.99
N ASP A 331 -7.44 -2.35 17.89
CA ASP A 331 -8.01 -1.94 16.61
C ASP A 331 -7.11 -0.89 15.91
N VAL A 332 -7.42 -0.58 14.66
CA VAL A 332 -6.61 0.33 13.82
C VAL A 332 -6.55 1.73 14.44
N ASP A 333 -7.68 2.24 14.94
CA ASP A 333 -7.72 3.59 15.51
C ASP A 333 -6.96 3.66 16.83
N SER A 334 -7.08 2.64 17.69
CA SER A 334 -6.31 2.56 18.94
C SER A 334 -4.80 2.47 18.71
N LEU A 335 -4.34 1.69 17.72
CA LEU A 335 -2.90 1.60 17.41
C LEU A 335 -2.37 2.88 16.76
N HIS A 336 -3.19 3.55 15.93
CA HIS A 336 -2.87 4.85 15.34
C HIS A 336 -2.73 5.94 16.42
N ALA A 337 -3.69 6.01 17.36
CA ALA A 337 -3.63 6.91 18.51
C ALA A 337 -2.44 6.61 19.43
N TYR A 338 -2.07 5.33 19.60
CA TYR A 338 -0.85 4.94 20.31
C TYR A 338 0.41 5.50 19.64
N TYR A 339 0.54 5.32 18.32
CA TYR A 339 1.70 5.80 17.55
C TYR A 339 1.85 7.32 17.67
N HIS A 340 0.76 8.07 17.49
CA HIS A 340 0.75 9.54 17.58
C HIS A 340 0.73 10.09 19.01
N ARG A 341 0.77 9.22 20.03
CA ARG A 341 0.74 9.57 21.46
C ARG A 341 -0.52 10.35 21.87
N GLU A 342 -1.65 10.03 21.25
CA GLU A 342 -2.96 10.66 21.49
C GLU A 342 -3.78 9.93 22.57
N LEU A 343 -3.29 8.81 23.09
CA LEU A 343 -3.97 8.03 24.13
C LEU A 343 -3.74 8.58 25.54
N GLU A 344 -4.73 8.36 26.41
CA GLU A 344 -4.57 8.58 27.84
C GLU A 344 -3.50 7.65 28.43
N ALA A 345 -2.87 8.07 29.54
CA ALA A 345 -1.72 7.37 30.13
C ALA A 345 -1.96 5.88 30.42
N THR A 346 -3.15 5.52 30.90
CA THR A 346 -3.53 4.12 31.20
C THR A 346 -3.68 3.30 29.93
N GLN A 347 -4.37 3.82 28.92
CA GLN A 347 -4.56 3.17 27.62
C GLN A 347 -3.21 2.99 26.90
N HIS A 348 -2.35 4.00 26.97
CA HIS A 348 -1.01 3.94 26.40
C HIS A 348 -0.20 2.77 26.97
N LEU A 349 -0.19 2.59 28.30
CA LEU A 349 0.53 1.49 28.95
C LEU A 349 0.00 0.11 28.54
N VAL A 350 -1.33 -0.04 28.42
CA VAL A 350 -1.96 -1.30 28.01
C VAL A 350 -1.53 -1.67 26.59
N ILE A 351 -1.60 -0.71 25.66
CA ILE A 351 -1.20 -0.95 24.26
C ILE A 351 0.31 -1.15 24.14
N HIS A 352 1.12 -0.36 24.85
CA HIS A 352 2.57 -0.50 24.87
C HIS A 352 2.98 -1.93 25.25
N ARG A 353 2.44 -2.48 26.34
CA ARG A 353 2.75 -3.84 26.79
C ARG A 353 2.37 -4.90 25.76
N HIS A 354 1.26 -4.70 25.07
CA HIS A 354 0.86 -5.59 23.97
C HIS A 354 1.82 -5.49 22.79
N VAL A 355 2.17 -4.26 22.37
CA VAL A 355 3.09 -4.00 21.26
C VAL A 355 4.48 -4.60 21.51
N GLU A 356 4.99 -4.54 22.74
CA GLU A 356 6.28 -5.17 23.09
C GLU A 356 6.30 -6.68 22.84
N THR A 357 5.15 -7.34 22.89
CA THR A 357 5.01 -8.79 22.84
C THR A 357 4.24 -9.30 21.62
N CYS A 358 3.86 -8.43 20.68
CA CYS A 358 3.09 -8.79 19.49
C CYS A 358 3.80 -8.36 18.20
N ARG A 359 4.31 -9.33 17.44
CA ARG A 359 5.03 -9.04 16.17
C ARG A 359 4.12 -8.39 15.14
N PHE A 360 2.84 -8.77 15.09
CA PHE A 360 1.88 -8.16 14.18
C PHE A 360 1.72 -6.66 14.41
N CYS A 361 1.62 -6.21 15.66
CA CYS A 361 1.50 -4.80 15.98
C CYS A 361 2.81 -4.05 15.74
N GLN A 362 3.96 -4.69 15.95
CA GLN A 362 5.26 -4.10 15.63
C GLN A 362 5.43 -3.86 14.13
N GLU A 363 5.05 -4.82 13.28
CA GLU A 363 5.06 -4.68 11.83
C GLU A 363 4.14 -3.55 11.34
N GLU A 364 3.00 -3.35 12.01
CA GLU A 364 2.08 -2.26 11.71
C GLU A 364 2.59 -0.88 12.12
N LEU A 365 3.25 -0.78 13.28
CA LEU A 365 3.89 0.47 13.69
C LEU A 365 5.03 0.86 12.75
N GLU A 366 5.76 -0.14 12.24
CA GLU A 366 6.79 0.08 11.24
C GLU A 366 6.22 0.59 9.91
N LEU A 367 5.02 0.16 9.53
CA LEU A 367 4.29 0.77 8.41
C LEU A 367 3.95 2.23 8.67
N LEU A 368 3.41 2.53 9.87
CA LEU A 368 3.08 3.90 10.23
C LEU A 368 4.33 4.77 10.20
N ARG A 369 5.48 4.25 10.63
CA ARG A 369 6.79 4.93 10.51
C ARG A 369 7.17 5.24 9.06
N ILE A 370 7.01 4.28 8.13
CA ILE A 370 7.30 4.50 6.70
C ILE A 370 6.43 5.63 6.12
N MET A 371 5.15 5.64 6.49
CA MET A 371 4.25 6.70 6.05
C MET A 371 4.62 8.02 6.69
N ASP A 372 4.90 8.06 7.99
CA ASP A 372 5.26 9.28 8.71
C ASP A 372 6.54 9.92 8.14
N GLU A 373 7.57 9.12 7.87
CA GLU A 373 8.81 9.54 7.22
C GLU A 373 8.64 10.04 5.78
N THR A 374 7.49 9.75 5.16
CA THR A 374 7.14 10.27 3.85
C THR A 374 6.66 11.72 3.97
N PRO A 375 7.35 12.70 3.36
CA PRO A 375 6.94 14.10 3.47
C PRO A 375 5.56 14.33 2.84
N LEU A 376 4.83 15.32 3.36
CA LEU A 376 3.49 15.68 2.88
C LEU A 376 3.47 16.09 1.42
N ILE A 377 4.48 16.82 1.00
CA ILE A 377 4.76 17.06 -0.40
C ILE A 377 6.21 16.68 -0.54
N GLU A 378 6.48 15.65 -1.36
CA GLU A 378 7.88 15.39 -1.68
C GLU A 378 8.45 16.64 -2.34
N PRO A 379 9.62 17.12 -1.89
CA PRO A 379 10.39 18.01 -2.74
C PRO A 379 10.50 17.28 -4.09
N SER A 380 10.37 18.03 -5.18
CA SER A 380 10.47 17.44 -6.52
C SER A 380 11.61 16.42 -6.55
N PRO A 381 11.45 15.24 -7.19
CA PRO A 381 12.49 14.21 -7.26
C PRO A 381 13.88 14.75 -7.65
N LEU A 382 13.91 15.93 -8.27
CA LEU A 382 15.05 16.80 -8.56
C LEU A 382 15.93 17.20 -7.36
N THR A 383 15.49 17.17 -6.10
CA THR A 383 16.37 17.48 -4.94
C THR A 383 17.13 16.25 -4.44
N ARG A 384 16.70 15.03 -4.77
CA ARG A 384 17.30 13.79 -4.22
C ARG A 384 18.28 13.08 -5.14
N VAL A 385 18.15 13.19 -6.46
CA VAL A 385 19.13 12.59 -7.40
C VAL A 385 19.19 13.40 -8.69
N ARG A 386 20.06 14.42 -8.75
CA ARG A 386 20.51 14.97 -10.02
C ARG A 386 21.88 14.39 -10.34
N GLN A 387 22.01 13.74 -11.49
CA GLN A 387 23.32 13.40 -12.01
C GLN A 387 23.98 14.73 -12.38
N ILE A 388 24.94 15.17 -11.56
CA ILE A 388 25.68 16.40 -11.83
C ILE A 388 26.57 16.12 -13.03
N VAL A 389 26.18 16.67 -14.18
CA VAL A 389 27.03 16.69 -15.35
C VAL A 389 27.86 17.97 -15.26
N GLU A 390 29.06 17.85 -14.70
CA GLU A 390 30.05 18.92 -14.81
C GLU A 390 30.46 19.02 -16.26
N ALA A 391 30.00 20.08 -16.91
CA ALA A 391 30.36 20.33 -18.30
C ALA A 391 31.80 20.84 -18.31
N ILE A 392 32.75 19.92 -18.56
CA ILE A 392 34.16 20.26 -18.71
C ILE A 392 34.29 21.08 -19.98
N LEU A 393 34.99 22.21 -19.88
CA LEU A 393 35.34 23.05 -21.02
C LEU A 393 36.18 22.20 -22.00
N GLN A 394 35.55 21.70 -23.07
CA GLN A 394 36.29 21.23 -24.23
C GLN A 394 36.63 22.49 -25.04
N PRO A 395 37.90 22.83 -25.25
CA PRO A 395 38.25 24.00 -26.03
C PRO A 395 37.65 23.83 -27.43
N ALA A 396 36.62 24.62 -27.75
CA ALA A 396 36.09 24.68 -29.09
C ALA A 396 37.25 25.04 -30.04
N LEU A 397 37.37 24.32 -31.16
CA LEU A 397 38.10 24.81 -32.31
C LEU A 397 37.67 26.26 -32.52
N ALA A 398 38.59 27.20 -32.35
CA ALA A 398 38.35 28.62 -32.50
C ALA A 398 38.04 28.93 -33.98
N LEU A 399 36.81 28.68 -34.41
CA LEU A 399 36.29 29.24 -35.65
C LEU A 399 36.01 30.71 -35.37
N GLN A 400 36.95 31.55 -35.80
CA GLN A 400 36.87 33.01 -35.75
C GLN A 400 35.72 33.52 -36.62
N LEU A 401 34.50 33.52 -36.11
CA LEU A 401 33.36 34.22 -36.68
C LEU A 401 32.65 34.98 -35.57
N ARG A 402 32.81 36.31 -35.57
CA ARG A 402 32.09 37.34 -34.78
C ARG A 402 31.16 36.81 -33.68
N GLY A 403 31.71 36.70 -32.47
CA GLY A 403 31.01 36.27 -31.25
C GLY A 403 31.76 35.11 -30.63
N GLN A 404 32.21 35.24 -29.38
CA GLN A 404 32.81 34.14 -28.65
C GLN A 404 31.68 33.18 -28.24
N ALA A 405 31.48 32.13 -29.02
CA ALA A 405 30.66 30.99 -28.64
C ALA A 405 31.50 30.07 -27.75
N LEU A 406 31.04 29.84 -26.53
CA LEU A 406 31.61 28.88 -25.59
C LEU A 406 30.80 27.59 -25.68
N ILE A 407 31.47 26.49 -26.04
CA ILE A 407 30.83 25.19 -26.19
C ILE A 407 31.25 24.31 -25.01
N TYR A 408 30.26 23.79 -24.30
CA TYR A 408 30.41 22.85 -23.21
C TYR A 408 29.81 21.52 -23.64
N ALA A 409 30.60 20.45 -23.61
CA ALA A 409 30.16 19.14 -24.06
C ALA A 409 30.31 18.12 -22.93
N ALA A 410 29.30 17.27 -22.79
CA ALA A 410 29.33 16.06 -21.98
C ALA A 410 28.82 14.88 -22.81
N SER A 411 28.93 13.65 -22.30
CA SER A 411 28.61 12.42 -23.05
C SER A 411 27.19 12.39 -23.63
N GLU A 412 26.26 13.19 -23.09
CA GLU A 412 24.84 13.12 -23.42
C GLU A 412 24.21 14.49 -23.72
N VAL A 413 24.98 15.60 -23.68
CA VAL A 413 24.47 16.97 -23.91
C VAL A 413 25.55 17.89 -24.47
N LEU A 414 25.13 18.85 -25.29
CA LEU A 414 25.92 19.92 -25.86
C LEU A 414 25.28 21.27 -25.51
N LEU A 415 26.00 22.09 -24.75
CA LEU A 415 25.56 23.42 -24.34
C LEU A 415 26.41 24.50 -25.01
N THR A 416 25.79 25.34 -25.83
CA THR A 416 26.45 26.46 -26.50
C THR A 416 26.03 27.77 -25.86
N LEU A 417 26.99 28.60 -25.45
CA LEU A 417 26.73 29.93 -24.87
C LEU A 417 27.33 31.01 -25.75
N ASN A 418 26.51 31.99 -26.11
CA ASN A 418 26.92 33.18 -26.83
C ASN A 418 26.80 34.40 -25.92
N THR A 419 27.92 35.06 -25.64
CA THR A 419 27.94 36.29 -24.85
C THR A 419 27.85 37.50 -25.77
N ARG A 420 26.92 38.42 -25.51
CA ARG A 420 26.81 39.72 -26.18
C ARG A 420 26.92 40.85 -25.17
N ARG A 421 27.69 41.88 -25.52
CA ARG A 421 27.83 43.10 -24.72
C ARG A 421 26.86 44.16 -25.21
N THR A 422 26.10 44.75 -24.30
CA THR A 422 25.26 45.92 -24.61
C THR A 422 26.15 47.15 -24.76
N THR A 423 26.00 47.89 -25.85
CA THR A 423 26.84 49.04 -26.22
C THR A 423 26.31 50.39 -25.70
N GLN A 424 25.14 50.41 -25.06
CA GLN A 424 24.51 51.61 -24.50
C GLN A 424 24.48 51.54 -22.97
N GLY A 425 25.09 52.52 -22.30
CA GLY A 425 25.07 52.65 -20.83
C GLY A 425 26.17 51.89 -20.09
N ILE A 426 25.93 51.57 -18.81
CA ILE A 426 26.81 50.73 -17.98
C ILE A 426 26.96 49.37 -18.68
N PRO A 427 28.18 48.83 -18.85
CA PRO A 427 28.39 47.59 -19.59
C PRO A 427 27.63 46.44 -18.92
N ARG A 428 26.57 45.99 -19.60
CA ARG A 428 25.80 44.78 -19.27
C ARG A 428 26.02 43.74 -20.35
N TRP A 429 25.93 42.48 -19.93
CA TRP A 429 26.10 41.33 -20.79
C TRP A 429 24.79 40.55 -20.88
N THR A 430 24.53 40.00 -22.06
CA THR A 430 23.46 39.06 -22.31
C THR A 430 24.09 37.75 -22.73
N ILE A 431 23.68 36.65 -22.09
CA ILE A 431 24.01 35.31 -22.55
C ILE A 431 22.80 34.75 -23.26
N VAL A 432 23.03 34.24 -24.47
CA VAL A 432 22.09 33.35 -25.15
C VAL A 432 22.69 31.96 -25.11
N GLY A 433 22.00 31.05 -24.42
CA GLY A 433 22.41 29.66 -24.31
C GLY A 433 21.49 28.75 -25.10
N GLU A 434 22.05 27.68 -25.66
CA GLU A 434 21.33 26.69 -26.45
C GLU A 434 21.76 25.29 -25.99
N LEU A 435 20.79 24.49 -25.56
CA LEU A 435 21.01 23.10 -25.16
C LEU A 435 20.59 22.17 -26.29
N ARG A 436 21.48 21.27 -26.72
CA ARG A 436 21.23 20.24 -27.73
C ARG A 436 21.75 18.88 -27.28
N MET A 437 21.31 17.83 -27.95
CA MET A 437 21.94 16.52 -27.86
C MET A 437 23.26 16.51 -28.65
N PRO A 438 24.20 15.57 -28.39
CA PRO A 438 25.49 15.52 -29.09
C PRO A 438 25.39 15.33 -30.62
N ASP A 439 24.27 14.78 -31.10
CA ASP A 439 23.97 14.62 -32.53
C ASP A 439 23.36 15.89 -33.18
N GLY A 440 23.15 16.96 -32.40
CA GLY A 440 22.58 18.23 -32.84
C GLY A 440 21.06 18.31 -32.80
N SER A 441 20.36 17.26 -32.38
CA SER A 441 18.91 17.28 -32.17
C SER A 441 18.51 18.15 -30.96
N PRO A 442 17.26 18.68 -30.91
CA PRO A 442 16.75 19.37 -29.71
C PRO A 442 16.83 18.44 -28.49
N PRO A 443 16.88 19.00 -27.27
CA PRO A 443 16.99 18.17 -26.08
C PRO A 443 15.76 17.27 -25.96
N ASP A 444 15.97 16.00 -25.58
CA ASP A 444 14.88 15.03 -25.38
C ASP A 444 13.86 15.48 -24.32
N GLN A 445 14.23 16.47 -23.51
CA GLN A 445 13.41 17.06 -22.46
C GLN A 445 13.51 18.59 -22.47
N PRO A 446 12.42 19.29 -22.11
CA PRO A 446 12.44 20.74 -22.04
C PRO A 446 13.37 21.24 -20.94
N ILE A 447 13.92 22.44 -21.12
CA ILE A 447 14.60 23.15 -20.04
C ILE A 447 13.53 23.66 -19.07
N GLU A 448 13.64 23.29 -17.80
CA GLU A 448 12.69 23.74 -16.76
C GLU A 448 13.12 25.07 -16.15
N GLN A 449 14.43 25.29 -16.03
CA GLN A 449 14.99 26.47 -15.39
C GLN A 449 16.46 26.66 -15.78
N VAL A 450 16.89 27.91 -15.92
CA VAL A 450 18.32 28.27 -15.95
C VAL A 450 18.59 29.37 -14.94
N LEU A 451 19.61 29.15 -14.12
CA LEU A 451 20.05 30.08 -13.08
C LEU A 451 21.51 30.48 -13.33
N ALA A 452 21.77 31.78 -13.25
CA ALA A 452 23.12 32.33 -13.19
C ALA A 452 23.36 32.96 -11.83
N MET A 453 24.42 32.54 -11.16
CA MET A 453 24.77 33.03 -9.82
C MET A 453 26.18 33.61 -9.87
N ARG A 454 26.33 34.85 -9.41
CA ARG A 454 27.63 35.53 -9.30
C ARG A 454 28.03 35.55 -7.83
N ASP A 455 29.01 34.75 -7.45
CA ASP A 455 29.40 34.55 -6.04
C ASP A 455 28.16 34.27 -5.14
N ASP A 456 28.10 34.82 -3.92
CA ASP A 456 26.96 34.68 -2.98
C ASP A 456 25.84 35.73 -3.21
N GLU A 457 25.74 36.32 -4.41
CA GLU A 457 24.64 37.23 -4.76
C GLU A 457 23.35 36.47 -5.19
N GLU A 458 22.23 37.19 -5.26
CA GLU A 458 20.95 36.66 -5.72
C GLU A 458 21.06 36.03 -7.13
N SER A 459 20.38 34.89 -7.31
CA SER A 459 20.38 34.17 -8.58
C SER A 459 19.53 34.87 -9.64
N ILE A 460 20.08 34.96 -10.84
CA ILE A 460 19.42 35.54 -12.02
C ILE A 460 18.80 34.40 -12.80
N THR A 461 17.47 34.44 -12.97
CA THR A 461 16.73 33.43 -13.75
C THR A 461 16.67 33.81 -15.22
N ALA A 462 16.84 32.84 -16.13
CA ALA A 462 16.75 33.07 -17.57
C ALA A 462 15.30 33.09 -18.08
N GLU A 463 15.09 33.78 -19.20
CA GLU A 463 13.93 33.60 -20.09
C GLU A 463 14.14 32.30 -20.89
N LEU A 464 13.12 31.43 -20.96
CA LEU A 464 13.18 30.13 -21.63
C LEU A 464 12.33 30.12 -22.90
N GLU A 465 12.84 29.48 -23.95
CA GLU A 465 12.12 29.22 -25.19
C GLU A 465 11.88 27.70 -25.36
N GLU A 466 10.84 27.33 -26.13
CA GLU A 466 10.41 25.93 -26.29
C GLU A 466 11.41 25.07 -27.08
N ASP A 467 12.39 25.68 -27.76
CA ASP A 467 13.36 25.00 -28.62
C ASP A 467 14.68 24.63 -27.91
N GLY A 468 14.76 24.82 -26.60
CA GLY A 468 15.99 24.59 -25.82
C GLY A 468 16.93 25.81 -25.78
N THR A 469 16.47 26.97 -26.23
CA THR A 469 17.17 28.26 -26.08
C THR A 469 16.79 28.94 -24.77
N PHE A 470 17.75 29.63 -24.16
CA PHE A 470 17.52 30.47 -22.98
C PHE A 470 18.32 31.77 -23.05
N ILE A 471 17.79 32.82 -22.40
CA ILE A 471 18.39 34.15 -22.41
C ILE A 471 18.55 34.68 -20.99
N LEU A 472 19.79 34.98 -20.61
CA LEU A 472 20.13 35.70 -19.36
C LEU A 472 20.47 37.15 -19.71
N ARG A 473 19.71 38.10 -19.17
CA ARG A 473 19.89 39.55 -19.43
C ARG A 473 20.54 40.25 -18.24
N ASP A 474 21.03 41.46 -18.51
CA ASP A 474 21.54 42.38 -17.50
C ASP A 474 22.63 41.85 -16.57
N LEU A 475 23.49 40.97 -17.07
CA LEU A 475 24.62 40.44 -16.31
C LEU A 475 25.72 41.50 -16.19
N ALA A 476 26.15 41.77 -14.97
CA ALA A 476 27.33 42.60 -14.72
C ALA A 476 28.62 41.79 -14.99
N PRO A 477 29.78 42.43 -15.24
CA PRO A 477 31.04 41.71 -15.32
C PRO A 477 31.32 40.91 -14.04
N GLY A 478 31.84 39.68 -14.18
CA GLY A 478 31.99 38.77 -13.05
C GLY A 478 32.26 37.32 -13.45
N THR A 479 32.51 36.47 -12.44
CA THR A 479 32.54 35.01 -12.61
C THR A 479 31.18 34.46 -12.20
N TYR A 480 30.56 33.67 -13.07
CA TYR A 480 29.24 33.11 -12.86
C TYR A 480 29.29 31.60 -12.77
N ARG A 481 28.50 31.04 -11.87
CA ARG A 481 28.04 29.66 -11.93
C ARG A 481 26.73 29.62 -12.69
N ILE A 482 26.69 28.88 -13.79
CA ILE A 482 25.44 28.65 -14.55
C ILE A 482 24.95 27.24 -14.28
N THR A 483 23.66 27.14 -13.98
CA THR A 483 22.97 25.87 -13.73
C THR A 483 21.79 25.77 -14.68
N VAL A 484 21.82 24.78 -15.56
CA VAL A 484 20.72 24.46 -16.48
C VAL A 484 20.03 23.19 -15.96
N CYS A 485 18.73 23.31 -15.69
CA CYS A 485 17.90 22.25 -15.13
C CYS A 485 16.98 21.66 -16.21
N THR A 486 17.03 20.34 -16.37
CA THR A 486 16.02 19.55 -17.10
C THR A 486 15.33 18.59 -16.13
N PRO A 487 14.23 17.93 -16.53
CA PRO A 487 13.51 16.95 -15.71
C PRO A 487 14.39 15.83 -15.13
N GLU A 488 15.48 15.46 -15.81
CA GLU A 488 16.38 14.39 -15.36
C GLU A 488 17.81 14.83 -15.02
N LYS A 489 18.26 16.02 -15.44
CA LYS A 489 19.68 16.43 -15.37
C LYS A 489 19.88 17.83 -14.82
N GLU A 490 21.02 18.01 -14.13
CA GLU A 490 21.56 19.34 -13.79
C GLU A 490 22.93 19.51 -14.42
N ILE A 491 22.99 20.45 -15.35
CA ILE A 491 24.21 20.79 -16.08
C ILE A 491 24.79 22.02 -15.39
N VAL A 492 25.97 21.85 -14.77
CA VAL A 492 26.61 22.92 -14.00
C VAL A 492 27.88 23.37 -14.70
N ILE A 493 27.94 24.67 -15.01
CA ILE A 493 29.16 25.37 -15.38
C ILE A 493 29.64 26.12 -14.15
N ARG A 494 30.71 25.62 -13.53
CA ARG A 494 31.21 26.12 -12.25
C ARG A 494 31.83 27.52 -12.32
N SER A 495 32.42 27.88 -13.46
CA SER A 495 33.15 29.13 -13.61
C SER A 495 33.07 29.63 -15.05
N LEU A 496 32.10 30.48 -15.34
CA LEU A 496 32.02 31.26 -16.57
C LEU A 496 32.47 32.71 -16.31
N LYS A 497 33.56 33.13 -16.93
CA LYS A 497 34.03 34.52 -16.84
C LYS A 497 33.33 35.39 -17.88
N ILE A 498 32.73 36.50 -17.46
CA ILE A 498 32.04 37.44 -18.32
C ILE A 498 32.63 38.84 -18.12
N GLY A 499 33.17 39.44 -19.20
CA GLY A 499 33.71 40.80 -19.16
C GLY A 499 34.90 40.99 -18.21
N ILE A 500 35.61 39.91 -17.89
CA ILE A 500 36.89 39.91 -17.18
C ILE A 500 37.94 39.51 -18.22
N ASP A 501 38.75 40.48 -18.65
CA ASP A 501 39.91 40.25 -19.53
C ASP A 501 41.08 39.59 -18.77
#